data_AF-A0A3L7LR04-F1
#
_entry.id   AF-A0A3L7LR04-F1
#
_cell.length_a   1.000
_cell.length_b   1.000
_cell.length_c   1.000
_cell.angle_alpha   90.00
_cell.angle_beta   90.00
_cell.angle_gamma   90.00
#
_symmetry.space_group_name_H-M   'P 1'
#
loop_
_entity.id
_entity.type
_entity.pdbx_description
1 polymer ?
#
loop_
_entity_poly.entity_id
_entity_poly.type
_entity_poly.pdbx_seq_one_letter_code
_entity_poly.pdbx_strand_id
1 'polypeptide(L)'
;ADEVERLGLMIGDTVIVRRAGDVIPQIVSVVKSERPAEARPVAFATQCPVCDSDVERVEGEALLRCTAGLVCAAQRKEALKHFVSRRAMDIDGMGDKIIDQLVERELVKTPADLFRLNKEILTRLDRM
;
A
#
# COMPACT_ATOMS: atom_id res chain seq x y z
N ALA A 1 -3.33 11.91 7.58
CA ALA A 1 -3.28 13.37 7.36
C ALA A 1 -2.68 14.09 8.56
N ASP A 2 -3.15 13.73 9.76
CA ASP A 2 -2.87 14.41 11.02
C ASP A 2 -1.37 14.57 11.33
N GLU A 3 -0.51 13.59 11.05
CA GLU A 3 0.91 13.70 11.37
C GLU A 3 1.66 14.72 10.50
N VAL A 4 1.31 14.80 9.21
CA VAL A 4 1.87 15.80 8.28
C VAL A 4 1.47 17.20 8.72
N GLU A 5 0.21 17.36 9.14
CA GLU A 5 -0.32 18.61 9.69
C GLU A 5 0.34 18.98 11.03
N ARG A 6 0.45 18.01 11.96
CA ARG A 6 1.11 18.17 13.27
C ARG A 6 2.56 18.61 13.12
N LEU A 7 3.30 18.04 12.18
CA LEU A 7 4.67 18.43 11.87
C LEU A 7 4.74 19.77 11.11
N GLY A 8 3.64 20.19 10.48
CA GLY A 8 3.61 21.31 9.54
C GLY A 8 4.49 21.06 8.32
N LEU A 9 4.57 19.81 7.87
CA LEU A 9 5.47 19.34 6.83
C LEU A 9 5.04 19.84 5.45
N MET A 10 6.01 20.34 4.69
CA MET A 10 5.86 20.77 3.30
C MET A 10 6.85 20.03 2.40
N ILE A 11 6.48 19.84 1.13
CA ILE A 11 7.39 19.32 0.11
C ILE A 11 8.50 20.35 -0.11
N GLY A 12 9.74 19.91 0.04
CA GLY A 12 10.95 20.75 -0.04
C GLY A 12 11.57 21.08 1.32
N ASP A 13 10.93 20.73 2.44
CA ASP A 13 11.46 20.98 3.77
C ASP A 13 12.76 20.19 4.07
N THR A 14 13.70 20.84 4.77
CA THR A 14 14.72 20.14 5.55
C THR A 14 14.07 19.52 6.79
N VAL A 15 14.31 18.23 7.03
CA VAL A 15 13.71 17.47 8.13
C VAL A 15 14.75 16.73 8.97
N ILE A 16 14.46 16.57 10.26
CA ILE A 16 15.22 15.71 11.16
C ILE A 16 14.64 14.31 11.08
N VAL A 17 15.44 13.35 10.63
CA VAL A 17 15.05 11.93 10.56
C VAL A 17 15.74 11.15 11.67
N ARG A 18 14.98 10.29 12.34
CA ARG A 18 15.51 9.33 13.31
C ARG A 18 15.28 7.92 12.81
N ARG A 19 16.32 7.09 12.91
CA ARG A 19 16.25 5.64 12.68
C ARG A 19 16.69 4.92 13.94
N ALA A 20 15.92 3.94 14.37
CA ALA A 20 16.29 3.04 15.47
C ALA A 20 16.40 1.62 14.90
N GLY A 21 17.62 1.06 14.89
CA GLY A 21 17.89 -0.26 14.33
C GLY A 21 17.60 -0.36 12.82
N ASP A 22 17.12 -1.52 12.38
CA ASP A 22 16.81 -1.82 10.97
C ASP A 22 15.31 -1.66 10.64
N VAL A 23 14.70 -0.60 11.18
CA VAL A 23 13.27 -0.26 10.97
C VAL A 23 13.14 0.96 10.06
N ILE A 24 11.96 1.13 9.43
CA ILE A 24 11.59 2.31 8.64
C ILE A 24 11.87 3.60 9.43
N PRO A 25 12.70 4.53 8.91
CA PRO A 25 12.99 5.79 9.58
C PRO A 25 11.75 6.68 9.76
N GLN A 26 11.77 7.52 10.81
CA GLN A 26 10.67 8.43 11.14
C GLN A 26 11.15 9.89 11.03
N ILE A 27 10.33 10.75 10.42
CA ILE A 27 10.50 12.21 10.50
C ILE A 27 10.09 12.67 11.90
N VAL A 28 11.02 13.31 12.62
CA VAL A 28 10.80 13.80 13.99
C VAL A 28 10.28 15.23 13.99
N SER A 29 10.85 16.08 13.13
CA SER A 29 10.51 17.50 13.03
C SER A 29 10.99 18.12 11.72
N VAL A 30 10.45 19.30 11.41
CA VAL A 30 10.87 20.16 10.29
C VAL A 30 11.80 21.25 10.81
N VAL A 31 12.89 21.52 10.10
CA VAL A 31 13.80 22.63 10.38
C VAL A 31 13.25 23.90 9.71
N LYS A 32 12.25 24.54 10.36
CA LYS A 32 11.50 25.65 9.77
C LYS A 32 12.36 26.85 9.34
N SER A 33 13.50 27.07 10.00
CA SER A 33 14.46 28.14 9.65
C SER A 33 15.14 27.94 8.29
N GLU A 34 15.15 26.71 7.78
CA GLU A 34 15.73 26.35 6.47
C GLU A 34 14.67 26.11 5.39
N ARG A 35 13.40 26.44 5.68
CA ARG A 35 12.32 26.24 4.72
C ARG A 35 12.53 27.12 3.48
N PRO A 36 12.63 26.53 2.27
CA PRO A 36 12.76 27.30 1.05
C PRO A 36 11.47 28.04 0.71
N ALA A 37 11.57 29.13 -0.05
CA ALA A 37 10.42 29.96 -0.41
C ALA A 37 9.44 29.22 -1.34
N GLU A 38 9.94 28.28 -2.14
CA GLU A 38 9.21 27.42 -3.06
C GLU A 38 8.62 26.15 -2.42
N ALA A 39 8.69 26.02 -1.08
CA ALA A 39 8.10 24.90 -0.37
C ALA A 39 6.59 24.82 -0.65
N ARG A 40 6.07 23.60 -0.88
CA ARG A 40 4.66 23.37 -1.23
C ARG A 40 3.94 22.54 -0.19
N PRO A 41 2.67 22.83 0.14
CA PRO A 41 1.88 21.99 1.02
C PRO A 41 1.80 20.54 0.50
N VAL A 42 1.78 19.57 1.41
CA VAL A 42 1.50 18.18 1.06
C VAL A 42 0.00 18.04 0.80
N ALA A 43 -0.39 17.78 -0.45
CA ALA A 43 -1.76 17.47 -0.80
C ALA A 43 -2.05 15.98 -0.60
N PHE A 44 -3.11 15.66 0.14
CA PHE A 44 -3.59 14.29 0.26
C PHE A 44 -4.44 13.92 -0.95
N ALA A 45 -4.26 12.70 -1.45
CA ALA A 45 -5.00 12.22 -2.61
C ALA A 45 -6.48 12.01 -2.25
N THR A 46 -7.37 12.62 -3.04
CA THR A 46 -8.82 12.40 -2.97
C THR A 46 -9.24 11.17 -3.78
N GLN A 47 -8.37 10.70 -4.68
CA GLN A 47 -8.53 9.50 -5.49
C GLN A 47 -7.34 8.57 -5.30
N CYS A 48 -7.60 7.27 -5.35
CA CYS A 48 -6.58 6.26 -5.16
C CYS A 48 -5.57 6.30 -6.31
N PRO A 49 -4.26 6.43 -6.05
CA PRO A 49 -3.25 6.50 -7.11
C PRO A 49 -3.04 5.18 -7.88
N VAL A 50 -3.78 4.12 -7.53
CA VAL A 50 -3.70 2.80 -8.16
C VAL A 50 -4.93 2.49 -9.01
N CYS A 51 -6.12 2.94 -8.59
CA CYS A 51 -7.39 2.55 -9.23
C CYS A 51 -8.37 3.71 -9.42
N ASP A 52 -7.93 4.94 -9.16
CA ASP A 52 -8.66 6.20 -9.31
C ASP A 52 -9.98 6.32 -8.52
N SER A 53 -10.33 5.31 -7.72
CA SER A 53 -11.52 5.31 -6.88
C SER A 53 -11.38 6.26 -5.70
N ASP A 54 -12.51 6.71 -5.16
CA ASP A 54 -12.54 7.68 -4.08
C ASP A 54 -11.76 7.20 -2.84
N VAL A 55 -11.13 8.18 -2.18
CA VAL A 55 -10.46 8.00 -0.90
C VAL A 55 -11.32 8.62 0.18
N GLU A 56 -11.67 7.84 1.19
CA GLU A 56 -12.46 8.29 2.32
C GLU A 56 -11.64 8.31 3.61
N ARG A 57 -12.05 9.20 4.50
CA ARG A 57 -11.63 9.21 5.89
C ARG A 57 -12.83 8.83 6.75
N VAL A 58 -12.78 7.68 7.39
CA VAL A 58 -13.82 7.28 8.34
C VAL A 58 -13.77 8.24 9.54
N GLU A 59 -14.93 8.71 9.97
CA GLU A 59 -15.03 9.62 11.11
C GLU A 59 -14.40 9.00 12.36
N GLY A 60 -13.54 9.76 13.04
CA GLY A 60 -12.77 9.28 14.20
C GLY A 60 -11.49 8.51 13.86
N GLU A 61 -11.21 8.22 12.60
CA GLU A 61 -9.97 7.55 12.18
C GLU A 61 -8.93 8.52 11.61
N ALA A 62 -7.64 8.24 11.86
CA ALA A 62 -6.52 8.98 11.29
C ALA A 62 -6.19 8.57 9.84
N LEU A 63 -6.69 7.41 9.42
CA LEU A 63 -6.34 6.74 8.17
C LEU A 63 -7.26 7.14 7.02
N LEU A 64 -6.64 7.33 5.86
CA LEU A 64 -7.33 7.46 4.57
C LEU A 64 -7.38 6.08 3.92
N ARG A 65 -8.53 5.68 3.38
CA ARG A 65 -8.69 4.38 2.71
C ARG A 65 -9.31 4.54 1.34
N CYS A 66 -8.84 3.72 0.41
CA CYS A 66 -9.49 3.56 -0.89
C CYS A 66 -10.77 2.73 -0.72
N THR A 67 -11.88 3.19 -1.29
CA THR A 67 -13.21 2.58 -1.14
C THR A 67 -13.44 1.36 -2.04
N ALA A 68 -12.55 1.10 -3.00
CA ALA A 68 -12.78 0.13 -4.07
C ALA A 68 -12.64 -1.34 -3.67
N GLY A 69 -12.16 -1.64 -2.44
CA GLY A 69 -11.95 -3.01 -1.98
C GLY A 69 -11.17 -3.86 -3.00
N LEU A 70 -11.70 -5.05 -3.33
CA LEU A 70 -11.05 -6.00 -4.26
C LEU A 70 -10.98 -5.52 -5.72
N VAL A 71 -11.68 -4.44 -6.10
CA VAL A 71 -11.51 -3.84 -7.44
C VAL A 71 -10.12 -3.22 -7.55
N CYS A 72 -9.62 -2.59 -6.49
CA CYS A 72 -8.27 -2.03 -6.45
C CYS A 72 -7.21 -3.14 -6.48
N ALA A 73 -6.33 -3.11 -7.47
CA ALA A 73 -5.26 -4.11 -7.61
C ALA A 73 -4.34 -4.17 -6.36
N ALA A 74 -4.03 -3.03 -5.74
CA ALA A 74 -3.23 -2.99 -4.52
C ALA A 74 -3.93 -3.68 -3.34
N GLN A 75 -5.21 -3.39 -3.12
CA GLN A 75 -5.98 -4.05 -2.06
C GLN A 75 -6.19 -5.54 -2.36
N ARG A 76 -6.41 -5.90 -3.62
CA ARG A 76 -6.56 -7.29 -4.05
C ARG A 76 -5.30 -8.11 -3.76
N LYS A 77 -4.12 -7.59 -4.08
CA LYS A 77 -2.83 -8.22 -3.74
C LYS A 77 -2.73 -8.48 -2.24
N GLU A 78 -2.93 -7.45 -1.42
CA GLU A 78 -2.79 -7.58 0.03
C GLU A 78 -3.89 -8.46 0.67
N ALA A 79 -5.12 -8.41 0.14
CA ALA A 79 -6.21 -9.28 0.58
C ALA A 79 -5.91 -10.75 0.26
N LEU A 80 -5.37 -11.05 -0.93
CA LEU A 80 -4.97 -12.41 -1.30
C LEU A 80 -3.78 -12.88 -0.49
N LYS A 81 -2.76 -12.05 -0.28
CA LYS A 81 -1.61 -12.35 0.61
C LYS A 81 -2.08 -12.67 2.02
N HIS A 82 -2.99 -11.87 2.57
CA HIS A 82 -3.59 -12.14 3.87
C HIS A 82 -4.35 -13.47 3.86
N PHE A 83 -5.19 -13.71 2.85
CA PHE A 83 -5.98 -14.93 2.72
C PHE A 83 -5.12 -16.20 2.73
N VAL A 84 -4.00 -16.20 2.01
CA VAL A 84 -3.08 -17.35 1.93
C VAL A 84 -2.09 -17.44 3.08
N SER A 85 -2.05 -16.44 3.97
CA SER A 85 -1.09 -16.39 5.07
C SER A 85 -1.26 -17.54 6.08
N ARG A 86 -0.18 -17.79 6.83
CA ARG A 86 -0.11 -18.85 7.85
C ARG A 86 -1.20 -18.80 8.94
N ARG A 87 -1.72 -17.60 9.24
CA ARG A 87 -2.78 -17.41 10.25
C ARG A 87 -4.18 -17.31 9.65
N ALA A 88 -4.32 -17.55 8.35
CA ALA A 88 -5.57 -17.56 7.62
C ALA A 88 -5.80 -18.95 7.02
N MET A 89 -5.76 -19.12 5.69
CA MET A 89 -5.96 -20.41 5.02
C MET A 89 -4.70 -21.27 4.91
N ASP A 90 -3.52 -20.73 5.28
CA ASP A 90 -2.24 -21.45 5.33
C ASP A 90 -1.91 -22.22 4.03
N ILE A 91 -1.87 -21.49 2.90
CA ILE A 91 -1.62 -22.08 1.58
C ILE A 91 -0.13 -21.99 1.24
N ASP A 92 0.57 -23.09 1.45
CA ASP A 92 2.00 -23.21 1.14
C ASP A 92 2.31 -22.96 -0.35
N GLY A 93 3.44 -22.28 -0.59
CA GLY A 93 3.93 -21.98 -1.94
C GLY A 93 3.28 -20.77 -2.62
N MET A 94 2.26 -20.17 -2.01
CA MET A 94 1.59 -18.97 -2.53
C MET A 94 2.22 -17.67 -1.98
N GLY A 95 3.49 -17.45 -2.29
CA GLY A 95 4.23 -16.26 -1.84
C GLY A 95 3.86 -14.97 -2.57
N ASP A 96 4.35 -13.84 -2.04
CA ASP A 96 4.04 -12.49 -2.54
C ASP A 96 4.21 -12.33 -4.05
N LYS A 97 5.33 -12.83 -4.60
CA LYS A 97 5.62 -12.74 -6.04
C LYS A 97 4.62 -13.49 -6.91
N ILE A 98 4.10 -14.62 -6.43
CA ILE A 98 3.11 -15.40 -7.18
C ILE A 98 1.78 -14.65 -7.15
N ILE A 99 1.36 -14.15 -5.98
CA ILE A 99 0.14 -13.32 -5.87
C ILE A 99 0.25 -12.06 -6.73
N ASP A 100 1.39 -11.37 -6.71
CA ASP A 100 1.59 -10.16 -7.51
C ASP A 100 1.42 -10.46 -9.01
N GLN A 101 2.05 -11.53 -9.52
CA GLN A 101 1.89 -11.96 -10.92
C GLN A 101 0.45 -12.39 -11.25
N LEU A 102 -0.23 -13.12 -10.37
CA LEU A 102 -1.61 -13.55 -10.58
C LEU A 102 -2.56 -12.36 -10.68
N VAL A 103 -2.34 -11.32 -9.86
CA VAL A 103 -3.15 -10.10 -9.89
C VAL A 103 -2.80 -9.24 -11.10
N GLU A 104 -1.52 -9.00 -11.39
CA GLU A 104 -1.07 -8.18 -12.52
C GLU A 104 -1.48 -8.75 -13.88
N ARG A 105 -1.53 -10.08 -14.00
CA ARG A 105 -2.01 -10.78 -15.20
C ARG A 105 -3.54 -10.95 -15.22
N GLU A 106 -4.26 -10.36 -14.26
CA GLU A 106 -5.72 -10.46 -14.09
C GLU A 106 -6.26 -11.91 -14.04
N LEU A 107 -5.43 -12.86 -13.59
CA LEU A 107 -5.77 -14.28 -13.47
C LEU A 107 -6.60 -14.57 -12.22
N VAL A 108 -6.51 -13.72 -11.19
CA VAL A 108 -7.22 -13.85 -9.91
C VAL A 108 -7.82 -12.50 -9.54
N LYS A 109 -9.14 -12.49 -9.30
CA LYS A 109 -9.90 -11.28 -8.90
C LYS A 109 -10.40 -11.38 -7.46
N THR A 110 -10.66 -12.61 -7.02
CA THR A 110 -11.19 -12.93 -5.70
C THR A 110 -10.45 -14.13 -5.10
N PRO A 111 -10.49 -14.33 -3.77
CA PRO A 111 -9.92 -15.53 -3.15
C PRO A 111 -10.45 -16.85 -3.73
N ALA A 112 -11.70 -16.88 -4.18
CA ALA A 112 -12.30 -18.07 -4.78
C ALA A 112 -11.63 -18.49 -6.10
N ASP A 113 -11.03 -17.54 -6.84
CA ASP A 113 -10.37 -17.84 -8.11
C ASP A 113 -9.07 -18.63 -7.91
N LEU A 114 -8.45 -18.56 -6.72
CA LEU A 114 -7.27 -19.37 -6.40
C LEU A 114 -7.55 -20.87 -6.53
N PHE A 115 -8.75 -21.31 -6.17
CA PHE A 115 -9.18 -22.71 -6.26
C PHE A 115 -9.54 -23.15 -7.68
N ARG A 116 -9.56 -22.22 -8.64
CA ARG A 116 -9.77 -22.50 -10.07
C ARG A 116 -8.46 -22.54 -10.86
N LEU A 117 -7.35 -22.17 -10.25
CA LEU A 117 -6.04 -22.23 -10.88
C LEU A 117 -5.66 -23.68 -11.17
N ASN A 118 -5.12 -23.91 -12.36
CA ASN A 118 -4.62 -25.21 -12.78
C ASN A 118 -3.09 -25.16 -12.97
N LYS A 119 -2.50 -26.35 -13.12
CA LYS A 119 -1.05 -26.51 -13.29
C LYS A 119 -0.49 -25.73 -14.49
N GLU A 120 -1.25 -25.66 -15.58
CA GLU A 120 -0.83 -24.97 -16.80
C GLU A 120 -0.71 -23.46 -16.61
N ILE A 121 -1.66 -22.86 -15.87
CA ILE A 121 -1.61 -21.43 -15.52
C ILE A 121 -0.40 -21.15 -14.63
N LEU A 122 -0.23 -21.94 -13.56
CA LEU A 122 0.84 -21.73 -12.59
C LEU A 122 2.24 -21.93 -13.19
N THR A 123 2.40 -22.86 -14.13
CA THR A 123 3.70 -23.12 -14.78
C THR A 123 4.13 -22.03 -15.77
N ARG A 124 3.21 -21.15 -16.21
CA ARG A 124 3.49 -19.99 -17.06
C ARG A 124 3.87 -18.74 -16.26
N LEU A 125 3.81 -18.80 -14.94
CA LEU A 125 4.33 -17.75 -14.07
C LEU A 125 5.85 -17.83 -14.04
N ASP A 126 6.48 -16.67 -13.91
CA ASP A 126 7.93 -16.60 -13.87
C ASP A 126 8.42 -17.21 -12.55
N ARG A 127 9.32 -18.20 -12.68
CA ARG A 127 10.04 -18.77 -11.55
C ARG A 127 11.22 -17.85 -11.25
N MET A 128 11.19 -17.20 -10.09
CA MET A 128 12.34 -16.51 -9.53
C MET A 128 12.95 -17.34 -8.42
#